data_AF-A0A352NBK3-F1
#
_entry.id   AF-A0A352NBK3-F1
#
_cell.length_a   1.000
_cell.length_b   1.000
_cell.length_c   1.000
_cell.angle_alpha   90.00
_cell.angle_beta   90.00
_cell.angle_gamma   90.00
#
_symmetry.space_group_name_H-M   'P 1'
#
loop_
_entity.id
_entity.type
_entity.pdbx_description
1 polymer ?
#
loop_
_entity_poly.entity_id
_entity_poly.type
_entity_poly.pdbx_seq_one_letter_code
_entity_poly.pdbx_strand_id
1 'polypeptide(L)' 'VDALNQSPKDVVAELRKIAPNYGFILRFPEGGKSSTGVDYEDWHFRYVGIDNAKYMAKHDLTLEEYLKLLPQ' A
#
# COMPACT_ATOMS: atom_id res chain seq x y z
N VAL A 1 7.42 -9.51 -19.33
CA VAL A 1 6.45 -10.35 -18.60
C VAL A 1 5.60 -9.54 -17.63
N ASP A 2 5.85 -8.23 -17.53
CA ASP A 2 5.27 -7.33 -16.51
C ASP A 2 3.91 -6.70 -16.91
N ALA A 3 3.44 -6.97 -18.13
CA ALA A 3 2.20 -6.39 -18.66
C ALA A 3 0.98 -7.33 -18.56
N LEU A 4 1.14 -8.54 -18.03
CA LEU A 4 0.07 -9.55 -18.02
C LEU A 4 -0.90 -9.43 -16.82
N ASN A 5 -0.57 -8.62 -15.81
CA ASN A 5 -1.36 -8.51 -14.57
C ASN A 5 -1.71 -7.06 -14.19
N GLN A 6 -1.57 -6.08 -15.09
CA GLN A 6 -2.02 -4.72 -14.80
C GLN A 6 -3.53 -4.72 -14.66
N SER A 7 -4.00 -4.58 -13.43
CA SER A 7 -5.40 -4.33 -13.18
C SER A 7 -5.75 -2.97 -13.76
N PRO A 8 -6.98 -2.77 -14.26
CA PRO A 8 -7.43 -1.44 -14.68
C PRO A 8 -7.14 -0.42 -13.57
N LYS A 9 -6.55 0.74 -13.90
CA LYS A 9 -6.08 1.72 -12.90
C LYS A 9 -7.20 2.17 -11.95
N ASP A 10 -8.42 2.21 -12.45
CA ASP A 10 -9.66 2.44 -11.71
C ASP A 10 -9.95 1.34 -10.67
N VAL A 11 -9.77 0.07 -11.04
CA VAL A 11 -9.91 -1.07 -10.12
C VAL A 11 -8.89 -0.99 -8.98
N VAL A 12 -7.63 -0.66 -9.30
CA VAL A 12 -6.58 -0.53 -8.28
C VAL A 12 -6.86 0.64 -7.35
N ALA A 13 -7.34 1.76 -7.90
CA ALA A 13 -7.72 2.92 -7.10
C ALA A 13 -8.88 2.60 -6.14
N GLU A 14 -9.89 1.85 -6.60
CA GLU A 14 -10.98 1.38 -5.73
C GLU A 14 -10.50 0.36 -4.70
N LEU A 15 -9.66 -0.62 -5.10
CA LEU A 15 -9.05 -1.57 -4.18
C LEU A 15 -8.23 -0.89 -3.09
N ARG A 16 -7.42 0.13 -3.43
CA ARG A 16 -6.65 0.91 -2.46
C ARG A 16 -7.55 1.64 -1.46
N LYS A 17 -8.76 2.07 -1.86
CA LYS A 17 -9.73 2.71 -0.94
C LYS A 17 -10.37 1.70 0.00
N ILE A 18 -10.67 0.49 -0.46
CA ILE A 18 -11.37 -0.51 0.36
C ILE A 18 -10.41 -1.40 1.18
N ALA A 19 -9.21 -1.66 0.70
CA ALA A 19 -8.21 -2.54 1.32
C ALA A 19 -7.94 -2.23 2.81
N PRO A 20 -7.84 -0.96 3.24
CA PRO A 20 -7.62 -0.62 4.65
C PRO A 20 -8.73 -1.13 5.58
N ASN A 21 -9.96 -1.24 5.09
CA ASN A 21 -11.08 -1.79 5.87
C ASN A 21 -10.92 -3.28 6.18
N TYR A 22 -10.09 -3.98 5.39
CA TYR A 22 -9.79 -5.39 5.53
C TYR A 22 -8.38 -5.64 6.08
N GLY A 23 -7.66 -4.59 6.50
CA GLY A 23 -6.31 -4.70 7.04
C GLY A 23 -5.20 -4.84 6.00
N PHE A 24 -5.50 -4.51 4.74
CA PHE A 24 -4.53 -4.51 3.65
C PHE A 24 -4.12 -3.10 3.24
N ILE A 25 -2.89 -2.97 2.79
CA ILE A 25 -2.35 -1.77 2.17
C ILE A 25 -1.75 -2.10 0.81
N LEU A 26 -1.74 -1.12 -0.11
CA LEU A 26 -0.92 -1.19 -1.31
C LEU A 26 0.55 -1.05 -0.89
N ARG A 27 1.34 -2.10 -1.08
CA ARG A 27 2.68 -2.19 -0.50
C ARG A 27 3.68 -1.24 -1.15
N PHE A 28 3.53 -1.04 -2.47
CA PHE A 28 4.43 -0.23 -3.28
C PHE A 28 3.60 0.81 -4.06
N PRO A 29 3.18 1.90 -3.38
CA PRO A 29 2.42 2.97 -4.02
C PRO A 29 3.31 3.81 -4.95
N GLU A 30 2.67 4.49 -5.89
CA GLU A 30 3.36 5.44 -6.78
C GLU A 30 4.02 6.55 -5.95
N GLY A 31 5.29 6.85 -6.23
CA GLY A 31 6.10 7.79 -5.41
C GLY A 31 6.71 7.20 -4.14
N GLY A 32 6.34 5.97 -3.74
CA GLY A 32 6.88 5.29 -2.55
C GLY A 32 8.29 4.71 -2.69
N LYS A 33 8.90 4.79 -3.88
CA LYS A 33 10.22 4.18 -4.18
C LYS A 33 11.32 4.67 -3.24
N SER A 34 11.32 5.96 -2.91
CA SER A 34 12.33 6.54 -2.02
C SER A 34 12.32 5.95 -0.61
N SER A 35 11.17 5.42 -0.16
CA SER A 35 11.03 4.76 1.14
C SER A 35 11.17 3.24 1.03
N THR A 36 10.51 2.64 0.04
CA THR A 36 10.37 1.18 -0.10
C THR A 36 11.50 0.51 -0.88
N GLY A 37 12.24 1.28 -1.69
CA GLY A 37 13.26 0.77 -2.62
C GLY A 37 12.71 0.06 -3.86
N VAL A 38 11.39 -0.07 -4.00
CA VAL A 38 10.71 -0.80 -5.08
C VAL A 38 9.85 0.17 -5.89
N ASP A 39 9.77 -0.04 -7.20
CA ASP A 39 8.88 0.70 -8.09
C ASP A 39 7.40 0.35 -7.83
N TYR A 40 6.49 1.11 -8.43
CA TYR A 40 5.05 0.91 -8.26
C TYR A 40 4.60 -0.51 -8.67
N GLU A 41 3.90 -1.20 -7.77
CA GLU A 41 3.28 -2.50 -8.04
C GLU A 41 1.81 -2.45 -7.66
N ASP A 42 0.92 -2.43 -8.66
CA ASP A 42 -0.53 -2.33 -8.47
C ASP A 42 -1.21 -3.61 -7.98
N TRP A 43 -0.51 -4.75 -8.09
CA TRP A 43 -0.97 -6.06 -7.62
C TRP A 43 -0.56 -6.39 -6.18
N HIS A 44 0.41 -5.68 -5.60
CA HIS A 44 1.05 -6.10 -4.36
C HIS A 44 0.36 -5.52 -3.12
N PHE A 45 -0.53 -6.29 -2.51
CA PHE A 45 -1.17 -5.94 -1.24
C PHE A 45 -0.55 -6.68 -0.07
N ARG A 46 -0.32 -5.95 1.03
CA ARG A 46 0.26 -6.50 2.26
C ARG A 46 -0.74 -6.38 3.41
N TYR A 47 -0.98 -7.50 4.10
CA TYR A 47 -1.73 -7.49 5.35
C TYR A 47 -0.89 -6.94 6.50
N VAL A 48 -1.42 -5.92 7.19
CA VAL A 48 -0.81 -5.25 8.35
C VAL A 48 -1.75 -5.15 9.55
N GLY A 49 -2.97 -5.66 9.44
CA GLY A 49 -4.03 -5.51 10.44
C GLY A 49 -4.90 -4.26 10.20
N ILE A 50 -6.17 -4.32 10.62
CA ILE A 50 -7.21 -3.32 10.28
C ILE A 50 -6.84 -1.92 10.77
N ASP A 51 -6.49 -1.77 12.04
CA ASP A 51 -6.23 -0.45 12.62
C ASP A 51 -4.97 0.20 12.03
N ASN A 52 -3.91 -0.60 11.85
CA ASN A 52 -2.68 -0.16 11.20
C ASN A 52 -2.94 0.26 9.75
N ALA A 53 -3.66 -0.56 8.97
CA ALA A 53 -3.93 -0.26 7.57
C ALA A 53 -4.75 1.03 7.42
N LYS A 54 -5.76 1.24 8.27
CA LYS A 54 -6.55 2.48 8.30
C LYS A 54 -5.71 3.70 8.65
N TYR A 55 -4.82 3.58 9.65
CA TYR A 55 -3.90 4.65 10.01
C TYR A 55 -2.96 5.00 8.86
N MET A 56 -2.31 3.99 8.28
CA MET A 56 -1.40 4.17 7.15
C MET A 56 -2.10 4.80 5.95
N ALA A 57 -3.31 4.35 5.59
CA ALA A 57 -4.07 4.91 4.49
C ALA A 57 -4.53 6.36 4.74
N LYS A 58 -4.88 6.71 5.97
CA LYS A 58 -5.28 8.08 6.35
C LYS A 58 -4.11 9.06 6.27
N HIS A 59 -2.89 8.58 6.55
CA HIS A 59 -1.68 9.40 6.60
C HIS A 59 -0.78 9.27 5.36
N ASP A 60 -1.24 8.52 4.35
CA ASP A 60 -0.51 8.20 3.12
C ASP A 60 0.91 7.66 3.35
N LEU A 61 1.04 6.73 4.32
CA LEU A 61 2.32 6.17 4.74
C LEU A 61 2.65 4.86 4.04
N THR A 62 3.91 4.70 3.67
CA THR A 62 4.52 3.39 3.39
C THR A 62 4.74 2.59 4.68
N LEU A 63 4.97 1.28 4.55
CA LEU A 63 5.23 0.43 5.72
C LEU A 63 6.49 0.88 6.47
N GLU A 64 7.55 1.23 5.75
CA GLU A 64 8.80 1.73 6.32
C GLU A 64 8.61 3.04 7.08
N GLU A 65 7.80 3.97 6.57
CA GLU A 65 7.46 5.20 7.28
C GLU A 65 6.62 4.93 8.52
N TYR A 66 5.63 4.02 8.42
CA TYR A 66 4.81 3.63 9.55
C TYR A 66 5.63 3.02 10.69
N LEU A 67 6.56 2.10 10.37
CA LEU A 67 7.42 1.45 11.36
C LEU A 67 8.29 2.45 12.11
N LYS A 68 8.73 3.55 11.49
CA LYS A 68 9.50 4.62 12.16
C LYS A 68 8.68 5.40 13.19
N LEU A 69 7.36 5.40 13.08
CA LEU A 69 6.46 6.07 14.03
C LEU A 69 6.11 5.20 15.24
N LEU A 70 6.41 3.90 15.18
CA LEU A 70 6.11 2.98 16.28
C LEU A 70 7.15 3.12 17.40
N PRO A 71 6.72 2.98 18.66
CA PRO A 71 7.65 2.89 19.78
C PRO A 71 8.57 1.68 19.60
N GLN A 72 9.84 1.86 19.97
CA GLN A 72 10.87 0.82 19.96
C GLN A 72 10.90 0.07 21.29
#